data_AF-A0A6N7W4E2-F1
#
_entry.id   AF-A0A6N7W4E2-F1
#
_cell.length_a   1.000
_cell.length_b   1.000
_cell.length_c   1.000
_cell.angle_alpha   90.00
_cell.angle_beta   90.00
_cell.angle_gamma   90.00
#
_symmetry.space_group_name_H-M   'P 1'
#
loop_
_entity.id
_entity.type
_entity.pdbx_description
1 polymer ?
#
loop_
_entity_poly.entity_id
_entity_poly.type
_entity_poly.pdbx_seq_one_letter_code
_entity_poly.pdbx_strand_id
1 'polypeptide(L)' 'MVGENLREVRKSRGLTQEKLAEQLEVTPRYLAGIERGERNLTPLTPLPSTSALKH' A
#
# COMPACT_ATOMS: atom_id res chain seq x y z
N MET A 1 9.71 -7.99 -9.81
CA MET A 1 8.97 -8.49 -8.62
C MET A 1 7.61 -7.79 -8.51
N VAL A 2 6.62 -8.37 -7.81
CA VAL A 2 5.25 -7.79 -7.68
C VAL A 2 5.26 -6.36 -7.11
N GLY A 3 6.16 -6.07 -6.14
CA GLY A 3 6.31 -4.74 -5.54
C GLY A 3 6.84 -3.66 -6.49
N GLU A 4 7.76 -4.02 -7.39
CA GLU A 4 8.32 -3.09 -8.39
C GLU A 4 7.24 -2.70 -9.41
N ASN A 5 6.43 -3.67 -9.85
CA ASN A 5 5.32 -3.40 -10.76
C ASN A 5 4.30 -2.43 -10.13
N LEU A 6 4.03 -2.58 -8.82
CA LEU A 6 3.12 -1.68 -8.10
C LEU A 6 3.67 -0.25 -8.04
N ARG A 7 4.97 -0.10 -7.75
CA ARG A 7 5.64 1.21 -7.72
C ARG A 7 5.58 1.90 -9.07
N GLU A 8 5.80 1.18 -10.16
CA GLU A 8 5.76 1.74 -11.51
C GLU A 8 4.34 2.12 -11.94
N VAL A 9 3.33 1.31 -11.62
CA VAL A 9 1.92 1.65 -11.85
C VAL A 9 1.51 2.89 -11.04
N ARG A 10 1.98 3.01 -9.79
CA ARG A 10 1.70 4.19 -8.97
C ARG A 10 2.28 5.46 -9.60
N LYS A 11 3.56 5.41 -10.02
CA LYS A 11 4.24 6.54 -10.65
C LYS A 11 3.64 6.92 -12.00
N SER A 12 3.27 5.94 -12.83
CA SER A 12 2.66 6.21 -14.15
C SER A 12 1.31 6.91 -14.03
N ARG A 13 0.62 6.75 -12.89
CA ARG A 13 -0.59 7.46 -12.54
C ARG A 13 -0.36 8.80 -11.80
N GLY A 14 0.90 9.20 -11.58
CA GLY A 14 1.25 10.43 -10.85
C GLY A 14 0.86 10.41 -9.37
N LEU A 15 0.69 9.22 -8.77
CA LEU A 15 0.20 9.08 -7.40
C LEU A 15 1.35 9.07 -6.38
N THR A 16 1.12 9.72 -5.24
CA THR A 16 1.97 9.53 -4.05
C THR A 16 1.64 8.20 -3.36
N GLN A 17 2.50 7.74 -2.46
CA GLN A 17 2.21 6.54 -1.66
C GLN A 17 0.97 6.77 -0.78
N GLU A 18 0.79 7.97 -0.24
CA GLU A 18 -0.38 8.36 0.54
C GLU A 18 -1.66 8.25 -0.29
N LYS A 19 -1.65 8.76 -1.53
CA LYS A 19 -2.85 8.75 -2.36
C LYS A 19 -3.25 7.35 -2.81
N LEU A 20 -2.27 6.52 -3.16
CA LEU A 20 -2.56 5.12 -3.49
C LEU A 20 -2.96 4.32 -2.25
N ALA A 21 -2.35 4.57 -1.09
CA ALA A 21 -2.70 3.88 0.15
C ALA A 21 -4.12 4.22 0.61
N GLU A 22 -4.55 5.47 0.47
CA GLU A 22 -5.94 5.89 0.67
C GLU A 22 -6.90 5.12 -0.24
N GLN A 23 -6.59 5.02 -1.54
CA GLN A 23 -7.42 4.28 -2.51
C GLN A 23 -7.49 2.77 -2.23
N LEU A 24 -6.46 2.21 -1.61
CA LEU A 24 -6.37 0.79 -1.27
C LEU A 24 -6.78 0.50 0.18
N GLU A 25 -7.21 1.51 0.94
CA GLU A 25 -7.56 1.41 2.36
C GLU A 25 -6.46 0.75 3.22
N VAL A 26 -5.21 1.08 2.93
CA VAL A 26 -4.04 0.64 3.70
C VAL A 26 -3.25 1.82 4.22
N THR A 27 -2.31 1.56 5.12
CA THR A 27 -1.38 2.62 5.55
C THR A 27 -0.31 2.87 4.48
N PRO A 28 0.16 4.12 4.30
CA PRO A 28 1.28 4.42 3.40
C PRO A 28 2.53 3.61 3.74
N ARG A 29 2.77 3.34 5.03
CA ARG A 29 3.87 2.47 5.51
C ARG A 29 3.72 1.03 5.01
N TYR A 30 2.50 0.49 5.00
CA TYR A 30 2.20 -0.84 4.48
C TYR A 30 2.45 -0.90 2.97
N LEU A 31 1.95 0.08 2.22
CA LEU A 31 2.19 0.20 0.78
C LEU A 31 3.69 0.30 0.47
N ALA A 32 4.43 1.12 1.20
CA ALA A 32 5.87 1.27 1.01
C ALA A 32 6.64 -0.04 1.28
N GLY A 33 6.20 -0.84 2.25
CA GLY A 33 6.77 -2.18 2.50
C GLY A 33 6.50 -3.17 1.35
N ILE A 34 5.35 -3.08 0.69
CA ILE A 34 5.06 -3.86 -0.52
C ILE A 34 5.97 -3.42 -1.67
N GLU A 35 6.11 -2.11 -1.92
CA GLU A 35 6.93 -1.58 -3.01
C GLU A 35 8.42 -1.91 -2.88
N ARG A 36 8.92 -2.06 -1.64
CA ARG A 36 10.31 -2.48 -1.38
C ARG A 36 10.55 -3.99 -1.48
N GLY A 37 9.50 -4.79 -1.67
CA GLY A 37 9.62 -6.25 -1.66
C GLY A 37 9.90 -6.85 -0.28
N GLU A 38 9.76 -6.06 0.80
CA GLU A 38 9.95 -6.50 2.19
C GLU A 38 8.83 -7.41 2.70
N ARG A 39 7.73 -7.52 1.94
CA ARG A 39 6.66 -8.50 2.16
C ARG A 39 6.39 -9.25 0.86
N ASN A 40 6.90 -10.48 0.78
CA ASN A 40 6.25 -11.50 -0.04
C ASN A 40 4.80 -11.56 0.46
N LEU A 41 3.83 -11.45 -0.44
CA LEU A 41 2.41 -11.53 -0.13
C LEU A 41 2.07 -12.97 0.34
N THR A 42 2.51 -13.38 1.54
CA THR A 42 1.90 -14.50 2.25
C THR A 42 0.51 -14.01 2.69
N PRO A 43 -0.58 -14.57 2.15
CA PRO A 43 -1.92 -14.11 2.44
C PRO A 43 -2.30 -14.67 3.82
N LEU A 44 -2.13 -13.87 4.87
CA LEU A 44 -2.82 -14.05 6.17
C LEU A 44 -2.39 -12.90 7.08
N THR A 45 -2.92 -11.72 6.83
CA THR A 45 -3.07 -10.75 7.91
C THR A 45 -4.37 -10.02 7.65
N PRO A 46 -5.36 -10.06 8.57
CA PRO A 46 -6.51 -9.19 8.44
C PRO A 46 -5.99 -7.76 8.38
N LEU A 47 -6.31 -7.06 7.30
CA LEU A 47 -6.02 -5.63 7.16
C LEU A 47 -6.61 -4.93 8.39
N PRO A 48 -5.86 -4.08 9.10
CA PRO A 48 -6.46 -3.30 10.17
C PRO A 48 -7.54 -2.44 9.54
N SER A 49 -8.80 -2.75 9.82
CA SER A 49 -9.94 -1.93 9.45
C SER A 49 -9.72 -0.55 10.08
N THR A 50 -9.29 0.44 9.31
CA THR A 50 -9.16 1.82 9.76
C THR A 50 -10.55 2.45 9.88
N SER A 51 -11.31 1.98 10.87
CA SER A 51 -12.45 2.71 11.44
C SER A 51 -12.02 3.27 12.79
N ALA A 52 -11.17 4.30 12.77
CA ALA A 52 -10.83 5.23 13.86
C ALA A 52 -9.69 6.10 13.28
N LEU A 53 -9.79 7.42 13.08
CA LEU A 53 -10.33 8.46 13.94
C LEU A 53 -10.84 9.62 13.05
N LYS A 54 -12.14 9.92 13.13
CA LYS A 54 -12.65 11.28 12.97
C LYS A 54 -12.84 11.82 14.39
N HIS A 55 -11.93 12.66 14.84
CA HIS A 55 -12.16 13.65 15.89
C HIS A 55 -11.53 14.96 15.43
#